data_AF-A0A059F244-F1
#
_entry.id   AF-A0A059F244-F1
#
_cell.length_a   1.000
_cell.length_b   1.000
_cell.length_c   1.000
_cell.angle_alpha   90.00
_cell.angle_beta   90.00
_cell.angle_gamma   90.00
#
_symmetry.space_group_name_H-M   'P 1'
#
loop_
_entity.id
_entity.type
_entity.pdbx_description
1 polymer ?
#
loop_
_entity_poly.entity_id
_entity_poly.type
_entity_poly.pdbx_seq_one_letter_code
_entity_poly.pdbx_strand_id
1 'polypeptide(L)'
;MLFFFFGFVKMAQFLSFFNRKFGGEIEIQVQDGAIVAPKNIFKDYFHKEENVYTNEHFQKYTVKEIKSILDVISSENLDINTSLETYKQMLEILNDIKFTTKAKINFFKGSINYINDHCNELEEIINRNQSNLRKIFYALVISKFKMNFEFFELLNEFSFIFSPVNNKASSELLETTNTLYIDSDNCDYLDESLKKHSEFNDLFWFLFDKLILKIVFRLNLSHLLKKKDLLTKLMNNSERHYRFGGFSEFLQTYSSMEPFLQKVKNISFAKLSSGGEEILAKIFSSPFKYVGIDMLTVFNSVGNKINKINPSIEEIKLCENATDLFDIVAFNNLAKNSSLKRFEITYTQDKGNAINSIFTREFCNRLEFIKICVKSGTDSFCSLISSDAFLQSNCEKHIIFRCKANVRFYNVAEKLKNLKVLRIFSDDDRDNSYNSFSCKDLNELIIKFESRDTVDLPINPSILNKLKKLNISCSKMQKNFLKAFDECELEELSIDSAKALNYFFGEDKDKNSLLKRVYIYDCFIFKSNLLSIFNRENLREVYFMNCTFDKSENISLCLKRNIFIKVVLFKCKKTELLVKNIKHLPITIAEIN
;
A
#
# COMPACT_ATOMS: atom_id res chain seq x y z
N MET A 1 -48.17 22.77 53.52
CA MET A 1 -46.81 23.36 53.54
C MET A 1 -45.84 22.34 52.94
N LEU A 2 -45.84 22.16 51.62
CA LEU A 2 -45.14 21.02 50.98
C LEU A 2 -44.93 21.26 49.47
N PHE A 3 -44.13 22.26 49.09
CA PHE A 3 -43.82 22.57 47.67
C PHE A 3 -42.53 23.41 47.52
N PHE A 4 -41.37 22.96 48.04
CA PHE A 4 -40.10 23.72 47.85
C PHE A 4 -38.78 22.90 47.92
N PHE A 5 -38.77 21.63 47.49
CA PHE A 5 -37.52 20.82 47.52
C PHE A 5 -37.06 20.14 46.21
N PHE A 6 -37.91 20.06 45.18
CA PHE A 6 -37.53 19.40 43.90
C PHE A 6 -36.82 20.31 42.87
N GLY A 7 -36.67 21.61 43.14
CA GLY A 7 -36.06 22.57 42.22
C GLY A 7 -34.53 22.62 42.23
N PHE A 8 -33.88 22.40 43.39
CA PHE A 8 -32.44 22.66 43.54
C PHE A 8 -31.53 21.55 43.00
N VAL A 9 -31.95 20.28 43.08
CA VAL A 9 -31.12 19.13 42.65
C VAL A 9 -30.86 19.15 41.14
N LYS A 10 -31.87 19.51 40.33
CA LYS A 10 -31.70 19.64 38.87
C LYS A 10 -30.83 20.84 38.47
N MET A 11 -30.86 21.93 39.24
CA MET A 11 -30.04 23.12 38.97
C MET A 11 -28.54 22.83 39.18
N ALA A 12 -28.20 22.06 40.23
CA ALA A 12 -26.82 21.65 40.51
C ALA A 12 -26.26 20.71 39.43
N GLN A 13 -27.06 19.76 38.94
CA GLN A 13 -26.67 18.89 37.81
C GLN A 13 -26.49 19.69 36.51
N PHE A 14 -27.34 20.69 36.25
CA PHE A 14 -27.23 21.53 35.06
C PHE A 14 -25.99 22.46 35.08
N LEU A 15 -25.62 22.98 36.26
CA LEU A 15 -24.40 23.78 36.45
C LEU A 15 -23.12 22.94 36.38
N SER A 16 -23.14 21.71 36.89
CA SER A 16 -22.07 20.71 36.69
C SER A 16 -21.84 20.43 35.19
N PHE A 17 -22.92 20.34 34.41
CA PHE A 17 -22.83 20.11 32.96
C PHE A 17 -22.23 21.30 32.19
N PHE A 18 -22.48 22.54 32.63
CA PHE A 18 -21.96 23.74 31.96
C PHE A 18 -20.47 23.99 32.20
N ASN A 19 -19.94 23.69 33.39
CA ASN A 19 -18.51 23.84 33.67
C ASN A 19 -17.61 22.87 32.89
N ARG A 20 -18.14 21.76 32.35
CA ARG A 20 -17.38 20.85 31.47
C ARG A 20 -17.10 21.40 30.06
N LYS A 21 -17.63 22.57 29.69
CA LYS A 21 -17.55 23.07 28.30
C LYS A 21 -16.31 23.91 27.99
N PHE A 22 -15.56 24.38 28.99
CA PHE A 22 -14.36 25.21 28.79
C PHE A 22 -13.27 24.91 29.83
N GLY A 23 -12.33 24.04 29.47
CA GLY A 23 -11.12 23.73 30.24
C GLY A 23 -11.31 22.60 31.27
N GLY A 24 -10.46 21.57 31.19
CA GLY A 24 -10.48 20.45 32.11
C GLY A 24 -10.03 19.13 31.47
N GLU A 25 -9.46 18.25 32.28
CA GLU A 25 -8.92 16.95 31.88
C GLU A 25 -10.05 15.96 31.48
N ILE A 26 -9.67 14.86 30.82
CA ILE A 26 -10.63 13.82 30.39
C ILE A 26 -11.06 13.01 31.62
N GLU A 27 -12.14 13.43 32.28
CA GLU A 27 -12.76 12.66 33.37
C GLU A 27 -13.38 11.34 32.86
N ILE A 28 -12.65 10.23 33.03
CA ILE A 28 -13.20 8.87 32.94
C ILE A 28 -13.83 8.55 34.29
N GLN A 29 -15.15 8.69 34.37
CA GLN A 29 -15.90 8.36 35.59
C GLN A 29 -16.39 6.91 35.55
N VAL A 30 -16.15 6.19 36.66
CA VAL A 30 -16.77 4.89 36.94
C VAL A 30 -17.89 5.13 37.95
N GLN A 31 -19.12 4.84 37.55
CA GLN A 31 -20.30 4.88 38.42
C GLN A 31 -21.00 3.53 38.32
N ASP A 32 -21.28 2.90 39.45
CA ASP A 32 -22.11 1.68 39.58
C ASP A 32 -21.83 0.54 38.58
N GLY A 33 -20.55 0.30 38.27
CA GLY A 33 -20.15 -0.75 37.32
C GLY A 33 -20.30 -0.39 35.85
N ALA A 34 -20.37 0.91 35.53
CA ALA A 34 -20.32 1.45 34.18
C ALA A 34 -19.15 2.43 33.99
N ILE A 35 -18.63 2.48 32.77
CA ILE A 35 -17.59 3.40 32.29
C ILE A 35 -18.26 4.53 31.52
N VAL A 36 -17.96 5.78 31.87
CA VAL A 36 -18.34 6.95 31.08
C VAL A 36 -17.10 7.44 30.31
N ALA A 37 -17.18 7.44 28.98
CA ALA A 37 -16.04 7.74 28.10
C ALA A 37 -16.45 8.54 26.85
N PRO A 38 -15.66 9.54 26.40
CA PRO A 38 -16.02 10.37 25.25
C PRO A 38 -16.13 9.59 23.92
N LYS A 39 -16.98 10.09 23.02
CA LYS A 39 -17.38 9.47 21.73
C LYS A 39 -16.25 9.11 20.75
N ASN A 40 -15.01 9.51 21.02
CA ASN A 40 -13.86 9.30 20.15
C ASN A 40 -12.91 8.18 20.63
N ILE A 41 -13.23 7.47 21.72
CA ILE A 41 -12.36 6.42 22.28
C ILE A 41 -12.65 5.03 21.66
N PHE A 42 -13.92 4.67 21.48
CA PHE A 42 -14.34 3.39 20.90
C PHE A 42 -14.87 3.57 19.47
N LYS A 43 -14.63 2.59 18.58
CA LYS A 43 -15.22 2.51 17.22
C LYS A 43 -16.66 1.98 17.29
N ASP A 44 -17.49 2.73 18.01
CA ASP A 44 -18.92 2.54 18.22
C ASP A 44 -19.40 1.20 18.80
N TYR A 45 -20.13 1.34 19.90
CA TYR A 45 -21.24 0.48 20.28
C TYR A 45 -22.27 1.39 21.00
N PHE A 46 -23.55 1.26 20.61
CA PHE A 46 -24.76 1.89 21.16
C PHE A 46 -25.14 3.32 20.74
N HIS A 47 -26.32 3.39 20.11
CA HIS A 47 -27.14 4.60 20.03
C HIS A 47 -27.64 4.98 21.42
N LYS A 48 -27.12 6.09 21.96
CA LYS A 48 -27.88 7.02 22.81
C LYS A 48 -27.16 8.36 22.93
N GLU A 49 -27.92 9.36 23.35
CA GLU A 49 -27.36 10.59 23.89
C GLU A 49 -26.79 10.23 25.27
N GLU A 50 -25.54 10.62 25.53
CA GLU A 50 -24.69 10.20 26.66
C GLU A 50 -24.11 8.76 26.57
N ASN A 51 -22.77 8.66 26.68
CA ASN A 51 -21.99 7.44 26.50
C ASN A 51 -21.71 6.74 27.84
N VAL A 52 -22.63 5.89 28.29
CA VAL A 52 -22.46 5.04 29.48
C VAL A 52 -22.32 3.58 29.05
N TYR A 53 -21.16 2.96 29.31
CA TYR A 53 -20.85 1.57 28.96
C TYR A 53 -20.89 0.68 30.22
N THR A 54 -21.93 -0.14 30.37
CA THR A 54 -22.06 -1.11 31.49
C THR A 54 -21.19 -2.37 31.28
N ASN A 55 -20.90 -3.12 32.36
CA ASN A 55 -20.22 -4.44 32.32
C ASN A 55 -20.77 -5.39 31.24
N GLU A 56 -22.07 -5.37 30.95
CA GLU A 56 -22.74 -6.22 29.95
C GLU A 56 -22.19 -6.05 28.53
N HIS A 57 -21.51 -4.93 28.23
CA HIS A 57 -20.90 -4.64 26.94
C HIS A 57 -19.52 -5.27 26.75
N PHE A 58 -18.87 -5.67 27.85
CA PHE A 58 -17.47 -6.10 27.84
C PHE A 58 -17.25 -7.53 28.33
N GLN A 59 -18.24 -8.14 29.01
CA GLN A 59 -18.47 -9.55 29.40
C GLN A 59 -17.28 -10.43 29.79
N LYS A 60 -16.23 -10.47 28.98
CA LYS A 60 -14.91 -11.08 29.24
C LYS A 60 -14.05 -10.26 30.21
N TYR A 61 -14.26 -8.95 30.31
CA TYR A 61 -13.38 -8.03 31.05
C TYR A 61 -14.12 -7.16 32.06
N THR A 62 -13.47 -6.86 33.18
CA THR A 62 -13.98 -5.98 34.24
C THR A 62 -13.80 -4.50 33.90
N VAL A 63 -14.67 -3.66 34.46
CA VAL A 63 -14.54 -2.20 34.40
C VAL A 63 -13.16 -1.70 34.87
N LYS A 64 -12.52 -2.34 35.85
CA LYS A 64 -11.20 -1.93 36.37
C LYS A 64 -10.10 -2.11 35.32
N GLU A 65 -10.09 -3.23 34.61
CA GLU A 65 -9.10 -3.56 33.58
C GLU A 65 -9.25 -2.67 32.33
N ILE A 66 -10.47 -2.27 31.99
CA ILE A 66 -10.71 -1.34 30.90
C ILE A 66 -10.36 0.09 31.35
N LYS A 67 -10.67 0.46 32.60
CA LYS A 67 -10.33 1.77 33.14
C LYS A 67 -8.82 2.02 33.10
N SER A 68 -7.97 1.06 33.47
CA SER A 68 -6.52 1.26 33.42
C SER A 68 -6.03 1.60 32.00
N ILE A 69 -6.59 0.99 30.96
CA ILE A 69 -6.29 1.30 29.55
C ILE A 69 -6.76 2.72 29.20
N LEU A 70 -7.95 3.10 29.66
CA LEU A 70 -8.51 4.44 29.44
C LEU A 70 -7.68 5.52 30.15
N ASP A 71 -7.23 5.26 31.38
CA ASP A 71 -6.40 6.16 32.18
C ASP A 71 -5.03 6.40 31.49
N VAL A 72 -4.46 5.39 30.80
CA VAL A 72 -3.27 5.57 29.93
C VAL A 72 -3.59 6.36 28.66
N ILE A 73 -4.75 6.13 28.04
CA ILE A 73 -5.19 6.85 26.82
C ILE A 73 -5.42 8.34 27.09
N SER A 74 -5.95 8.70 28.27
CA SER A 74 -6.25 10.07 28.66
C SER A 74 -5.04 10.84 29.15
N SER A 75 -4.18 10.22 29.97
CA SER A 75 -2.97 10.84 30.50
C SER A 75 -1.79 10.84 29.53
N GLU A 76 -1.81 9.98 28.50
CA GLU A 76 -0.63 9.61 27.69
C GLU A 76 0.57 9.22 28.60
N ASN A 77 0.31 8.48 29.69
CA ASN A 77 1.33 7.96 30.63
C ASN A 77 0.91 6.59 31.21
N LEU A 78 1.86 5.68 31.42
CA LEU A 78 1.65 4.40 32.12
C LEU A 78 2.21 4.48 33.55
N ASP A 79 1.51 3.93 34.53
CA ASP A 79 2.02 3.85 35.91
C ASP A 79 3.32 3.03 35.94
N ILE A 80 4.37 3.59 36.53
CA ILE A 80 5.69 2.97 36.69
C ILE A 80 5.64 1.65 37.46
N ASN A 81 4.60 1.44 38.28
CA ASN A 81 4.38 0.22 39.05
C ASN A 81 3.59 -0.86 38.27
N THR A 82 3.28 -0.63 36.99
CA THR A 82 2.56 -1.62 36.17
C THR A 82 3.39 -2.88 36.00
N SER A 83 2.88 -4.03 36.48
CA SER A 83 3.56 -5.31 36.29
C SER A 83 3.51 -5.76 34.82
N LEU A 84 4.51 -6.53 34.38
CA LEU A 84 4.57 -7.03 33.00
C LEU A 84 3.33 -7.83 32.63
N GLU A 85 2.81 -8.63 33.57
CA GLU A 85 1.59 -9.42 33.38
C GLU A 85 0.35 -8.53 33.22
N THR A 86 0.23 -7.48 34.04
CA THR A 86 -0.82 -6.46 33.87
C THR A 86 -0.74 -5.78 32.50
N TYR A 87 0.47 -5.42 32.05
CA TYR A 87 0.64 -4.79 30.75
C TYR A 87 0.30 -5.73 29.58
N LYS A 88 0.65 -7.02 29.69
CA LYS A 88 0.24 -8.05 28.71
C LYS A 88 -1.28 -8.16 28.61
N GLN A 89 -1.98 -8.22 29.74
CA GLN A 89 -3.45 -8.23 29.80
C GLN A 89 -4.05 -6.97 29.17
N MET A 90 -3.47 -5.79 29.44
CA MET A 90 -3.89 -4.53 28.80
C MET A 90 -3.74 -4.57 27.27
N LEU A 91 -2.67 -5.17 26.73
CA LEU A 91 -2.49 -5.36 25.29
C LEU A 91 -3.52 -6.32 24.69
N GLU A 92 -3.89 -7.40 25.39
CA GLU A 92 -4.96 -8.31 24.95
C GLU A 92 -6.31 -7.60 24.90
N ILE A 93 -6.69 -6.89 25.96
CA ILE A 93 -7.93 -6.09 26.00
C ILE A 93 -7.94 -5.02 24.91
N LEU A 94 -6.81 -4.35 24.67
CA LEU A 94 -6.66 -3.35 23.60
C LEU A 94 -6.84 -3.97 22.20
N ASN A 95 -6.55 -5.26 22.03
CA ASN A 95 -6.79 -5.98 20.78
C ASN A 95 -8.26 -6.41 20.63
N ASP A 96 -8.83 -7.01 21.68
CA ASP A 96 -10.20 -7.55 21.69
C ASP A 96 -11.27 -6.45 21.64
N ILE A 97 -11.05 -5.33 22.32
CA ILE A 97 -11.96 -4.18 22.30
C ILE A 97 -11.69 -3.29 21.08
N LYS A 98 -12.77 -2.88 20.41
CA LYS A 98 -12.76 -2.00 19.22
C LYS A 98 -12.42 -0.54 19.57
N PHE A 99 -11.24 -0.25 20.11
CA PHE A 99 -10.76 1.14 20.28
C PHE A 99 -10.51 1.85 18.94
N THR A 100 -10.67 3.19 18.90
CA THR A 100 -10.31 4.01 17.73
C THR A 100 -8.80 4.01 17.49
N THR A 101 -8.37 4.28 16.25
CA THR A 101 -6.93 4.34 15.92
C THR A 101 -6.21 5.37 16.80
N LYS A 102 -6.83 6.54 16.99
CA LYS A 102 -6.31 7.60 17.86
C LYS A 102 -6.17 7.14 19.31
N ALA A 103 -7.18 6.46 19.86
CA ALA A 103 -7.11 5.92 21.22
C ALA A 103 -5.97 4.91 21.37
N LYS A 104 -5.83 3.95 20.44
CA LYS A 104 -4.72 2.98 20.45
C LYS A 104 -3.35 3.67 20.35
N ILE A 105 -3.20 4.75 19.58
CA ILE A 105 -1.95 5.50 19.50
C ILE A 105 -1.64 6.22 20.81
N ASN A 106 -2.64 6.87 21.42
CA ASN A 106 -2.47 7.53 22.71
C ASN A 106 -2.05 6.52 23.81
N PHE A 107 -2.65 5.33 23.81
CA PHE A 107 -2.18 4.22 24.65
C PHE A 107 -0.68 3.93 24.43
N PHE A 108 -0.28 3.66 23.18
CA PHE A 108 1.12 3.33 22.89
C PHE A 108 2.10 4.46 23.17
N LYS A 109 1.71 5.74 23.02
CA LYS A 109 2.54 6.88 23.47
C LYS A 109 2.78 6.84 24.98
N GLY A 110 1.73 6.63 25.78
CA GLY A 110 1.85 6.56 27.23
C GLY A 110 2.64 5.35 27.71
N SER A 111 2.61 4.25 26.95
CA SER A 111 3.36 3.04 27.25
C SER A 111 4.78 3.00 26.66
N ILE A 112 5.23 4.00 25.89
CA ILE A 112 6.42 3.79 25.03
C ILE A 112 7.74 3.61 25.81
N ASN A 113 7.87 4.23 26.99
CA ASN A 113 9.01 3.96 27.89
C ASN A 113 9.00 2.49 28.33
N TYR A 114 7.86 2.02 28.81
CA TYR A 114 7.67 0.65 29.28
C TYR A 114 7.92 -0.40 28.18
N ILE A 115 7.48 -0.11 26.95
CA ILE A 115 7.75 -0.95 25.77
C ILE A 115 9.25 -1.00 25.46
N ASN A 116 9.98 0.10 25.66
CA ASN A 116 11.42 0.16 25.45
C ASN A 116 12.15 -0.68 26.51
N ASP A 117 11.81 -0.48 27.78
CA ASP A 117 12.45 -1.13 28.92
C ASP A 117 12.19 -2.65 28.95
N HIS A 118 11.06 -3.11 28.40
CA HIS A 118 10.66 -4.52 28.30
C HIS A 118 10.55 -5.05 26.85
N CYS A 119 11.33 -4.49 25.92
CA CYS A 119 11.18 -4.79 24.49
C CYS A 119 11.37 -6.29 24.16
N ASN A 120 12.27 -6.98 24.88
CA ASN A 120 12.56 -8.39 24.65
C ASN A 120 11.43 -9.29 25.18
N GLU A 121 10.93 -9.03 26.39
CA GLU A 121 9.86 -9.80 27.04
C GLU A 121 8.49 -9.59 26.40
N LEU A 122 8.34 -8.51 25.62
CA LEU A 122 7.15 -8.18 24.84
C LEU A 122 7.27 -8.57 23.35
N GLU A 123 8.43 -9.05 22.87
CA GLU A 123 8.69 -9.20 21.44
C GLU A 123 7.64 -10.06 20.73
N GLU A 124 7.27 -11.22 21.28
CA GLU A 124 6.22 -12.08 20.72
C GLU A 124 4.87 -11.37 20.63
N ILE A 125 4.47 -10.64 21.67
CA ILE A 125 3.14 -10.02 21.77
C ILE A 125 3.04 -8.83 20.82
N ILE A 126 4.14 -8.08 20.67
CA ILE A 126 4.30 -7.03 19.67
C ILE A 126 4.26 -7.65 18.26
N ASN A 127 4.99 -8.75 18.00
CA ASN A 127 5.03 -9.43 16.71
C ASN A 127 3.68 -10.03 16.28
N ARG A 128 2.84 -10.50 17.22
CA ARG A 128 1.52 -11.09 16.93
C ARG A 128 0.54 -10.15 16.23
N ASN A 129 0.76 -8.82 16.28
CA ASN A 129 -0.14 -7.85 15.61
C ASN A 129 0.62 -6.75 14.84
N GLN A 130 0.70 -6.92 13.52
CA GLN A 130 1.27 -5.94 12.58
C GLN A 130 0.62 -4.54 12.66
N SER A 131 -0.65 -4.45 13.02
CA SER A 131 -1.35 -3.17 13.21
C SER A 131 -0.89 -2.44 14.47
N ASN A 132 -0.42 -3.18 15.49
CA ASN A 132 0.18 -2.61 16.71
C ASN A 132 1.63 -2.20 16.48
N LEU A 133 2.47 -3.04 15.85
CA LEU A 133 3.84 -2.69 15.45
C LEU A 133 3.91 -1.29 14.81
N ARG A 134 3.04 -1.03 13.83
CA ARG A 134 2.98 0.27 13.13
C ARG A 134 2.52 1.42 14.03
N LYS A 135 1.61 1.19 14.98
CA LYS A 135 1.16 2.22 15.93
C LYS A 135 2.23 2.53 16.98
N ILE A 136 2.96 1.51 17.46
CA ILE A 136 4.10 1.68 18.37
C ILE A 136 5.19 2.47 17.64
N PHE A 137 5.53 2.12 16.40
CA PHE A 137 6.52 2.86 15.60
C PHE A 137 6.10 4.31 15.35
N TYR A 138 4.84 4.54 14.96
CA TYR A 138 4.29 5.90 14.80
C TYR A 138 4.32 6.71 16.11
N ALA A 139 3.92 6.10 17.23
CA ALA A 139 3.95 6.72 18.55
C ALA A 139 5.39 7.05 18.97
N LEU A 140 6.34 6.13 18.77
CA LEU A 140 7.75 6.31 19.08
C LEU A 140 8.37 7.48 18.29
N VAL A 141 8.22 7.46 16.97
CA VAL A 141 8.79 8.43 16.03
C VAL A 141 8.29 9.85 16.34
N ILE A 142 6.99 10.03 16.58
CA ILE A 142 6.41 11.36 16.86
C ILE A 142 6.59 11.79 18.32
N SER A 143 6.43 10.90 19.30
CA SER A 143 6.47 11.29 20.72
C SER A 143 7.89 11.45 21.27
N LYS A 144 8.84 10.60 20.86
CA LYS A 144 10.22 10.60 21.35
C LYS A 144 11.16 11.30 20.38
N PHE A 145 11.31 10.77 19.17
CA PHE A 145 12.22 11.34 18.16
C PHE A 145 11.75 12.70 17.59
N LYS A 146 10.50 13.10 17.84
CA LYS A 146 9.87 14.35 17.34
C LYS A 146 9.87 14.48 15.80
N MET A 147 10.04 13.37 15.09
CA MET A 147 9.98 13.33 13.63
C MET A 147 8.54 13.13 13.16
N ASN A 148 8.19 13.68 12.01
CA ASN A 148 6.93 13.44 11.32
C ASN A 148 7.14 12.54 10.08
N PHE A 149 6.03 12.00 9.56
CA PHE A 149 5.99 11.20 8.34
C PHE A 149 5.40 12.04 7.21
N GLU A 150 6.16 12.25 6.12
CA GLU A 150 5.65 12.92 4.93
C GLU A 150 5.42 11.89 3.83
N PHE A 151 4.15 11.63 3.50
CA PHE A 151 3.74 10.60 2.55
C PHE A 151 3.56 11.16 1.14
N PHE A 152 4.03 10.42 0.14
CA PHE A 152 3.88 10.76 -1.27
C PHE A 152 3.76 9.51 -2.13
N GLU A 153 3.22 9.65 -3.33
CA GLU A 153 3.17 8.59 -4.32
C GLU A 153 4.39 8.67 -5.24
N LEU A 154 5.11 7.55 -5.40
CA LEU A 154 6.24 7.43 -6.31
C LEU A 154 6.07 6.18 -7.16
N LEU A 155 6.00 6.34 -8.49
CA LEU A 155 5.88 5.22 -9.45
C LEU A 155 4.67 4.29 -9.19
N ASN A 156 3.56 4.83 -8.65
CA ASN A 156 2.35 4.11 -8.20
C ASN A 156 2.52 3.30 -6.90
N GLU A 157 3.51 3.63 -6.08
CA GLU A 157 3.69 3.08 -4.72
C GLU A 157 3.67 4.22 -3.68
N PHE A 158 2.92 4.06 -2.58
CA PHE A 158 2.98 5.00 -1.46
C PHE A 158 4.30 4.84 -0.70
N SER A 159 5.06 5.92 -0.63
CA SER A 159 6.36 6.02 0.07
C SER A 159 6.30 7.13 1.12
N PHE A 160 7.31 7.20 2.00
CA PHE A 160 7.45 8.31 2.94
C PHE A 160 8.90 8.73 3.18
N ILE A 161 9.11 9.96 3.66
CA ILE A 161 10.34 10.43 4.31
C ILE A 161 10.07 10.71 5.80
N PHE A 162 11.13 10.70 6.61
CA PHE A 162 11.11 11.41 7.88
C PHE A 162 11.26 12.91 7.61
N SER A 163 10.45 13.74 8.26
CA SER A 163 10.39 15.19 8.03
C SER A 163 10.29 15.93 9.37
N PRO A 164 10.98 17.08 9.55
CA PRO A 164 10.81 17.92 10.74
C PRO A 164 9.48 18.70 10.72
N VAL A 165 8.77 18.73 9.59
CA VAL A 165 7.56 19.55 9.41
C VAL A 165 6.36 18.95 10.15
N ASN A 166 5.70 19.74 10.99
CA ASN A 166 4.47 19.39 11.72
C ASN A 166 3.21 19.31 10.83
N ASN A 167 3.30 18.56 9.73
CA ASN A 167 2.14 18.20 8.93
C ASN A 167 1.33 17.09 9.64
N LYS A 168 0.00 17.15 9.55
CA LYS A 168 -0.92 16.18 10.17
C LYS A 168 -0.90 14.84 9.43
N ALA A 169 0.17 14.07 9.61
CA ALA A 169 0.33 12.74 9.05
C ALA A 169 -0.70 11.76 9.67
N SER A 170 -1.44 11.02 8.85
CA SER A 170 -2.39 10.00 9.33
C SER A 170 -1.66 8.68 9.57
N SER A 171 -1.78 8.13 10.78
CA SER A 171 -1.24 6.81 11.14
C SER A 171 -1.75 5.66 10.25
N GLU A 172 -2.97 5.82 9.73
CA GLU A 172 -3.67 4.90 8.85
C GLU A 172 -3.02 4.75 7.47
N LEU A 173 -2.12 5.69 7.09
CA LEU A 173 -1.27 5.58 5.90
C LEU A 173 -0.04 4.73 6.16
N LEU A 174 0.55 4.81 7.36
CA LEU A 174 1.64 3.92 7.76
C LEU A 174 1.17 2.45 7.75
N GLU A 175 -0.11 2.17 7.99
CA GLU A 175 -0.73 0.84 7.77
C GLU A 175 -0.72 0.36 6.31
N THR A 176 -0.46 1.24 5.34
CA THR A 176 -0.49 0.95 3.90
C THR A 176 0.85 1.13 3.18
N THR A 177 1.90 1.62 3.84
CA THR A 177 3.26 1.73 3.28
C THR A 177 4.31 0.98 4.12
N ASN A 178 5.43 0.67 3.48
CA ASN A 178 6.61 -0.02 4.02
C ASN A 178 7.91 0.47 3.33
N THR A 179 7.84 1.57 2.58
CA THR A 179 8.91 2.08 1.71
C THR A 179 9.37 3.44 2.21
N LEU A 180 10.58 3.46 2.77
CA LEU A 180 11.26 4.67 3.20
C LEU A 180 12.11 5.24 2.06
N TYR A 181 12.10 6.56 1.93
CA TYR A 181 12.91 7.30 0.99
C TYR A 181 13.99 8.08 1.75
N ILE A 182 15.23 8.07 1.27
CA ILE A 182 16.39 8.69 1.95
C ILE A 182 17.15 9.59 0.98
N ASP A 183 17.28 10.86 1.36
CA ASP A 183 18.14 11.87 0.73
C ASP A 183 18.97 12.59 1.80
N SER A 184 19.70 13.66 1.44
CA SER A 184 20.61 14.33 2.37
C SER A 184 19.89 14.88 3.59
N ASP A 185 18.85 15.68 3.35
CA ASP A 185 18.19 16.49 4.38
C ASP A 185 17.48 15.59 5.40
N ASN A 186 16.78 14.55 4.93
CA ASN A 186 16.11 13.61 5.83
C ASN A 186 17.08 12.64 6.53
N CYS A 187 18.26 12.39 5.96
CA CYS A 187 19.30 11.57 6.56
C CYS A 187 20.02 12.30 7.70
N ASP A 188 20.34 13.59 7.53
CA ASP A 188 20.85 14.42 8.62
C ASP A 188 19.86 14.48 9.78
N TYR A 189 18.58 14.74 9.48
CA TYR A 189 17.54 14.82 10.50
C TYR A 189 17.30 13.51 11.25
N LEU A 190 17.34 12.36 10.56
CA LEU A 190 17.26 11.04 11.17
C LEU A 190 18.46 10.75 12.07
N ASP A 191 19.69 11.03 11.60
CA ASP A 191 20.93 10.84 12.35
C ASP A 191 20.95 11.66 13.65
N GLU A 192 20.59 12.94 13.58
CA GLU A 192 20.50 13.82 14.75
C GLU A 192 19.44 13.35 15.75
N SER A 193 18.27 12.92 15.26
CA SER A 193 17.18 12.42 16.10
C SER A 193 17.58 11.15 16.85
N LEU A 194 18.22 10.20 16.17
CA LEU A 194 18.72 8.94 16.76
C LEU A 194 19.88 9.14 17.75
N LYS A 195 20.70 10.18 17.55
CA LYS A 195 21.76 10.56 18.51
C LYS A 195 21.20 11.21 19.77
N LYS A 196 20.14 12.02 19.63
CA LYS A 196 19.50 12.75 20.72
C LYS A 196 18.67 11.87 21.65
N HIS A 197 18.09 10.79 21.12
CA HIS A 197 17.19 9.87 21.82
C HIS A 197 17.72 8.44 21.79
N SER A 198 19.00 8.29 22.15
CA SER A 198 19.74 7.04 22.01
C SER A 198 19.20 5.91 22.88
N GLU A 199 18.53 6.25 23.99
CA GLU A 199 17.83 5.32 24.88
C GLU A 199 16.69 4.55 24.19
N PHE A 200 16.18 5.05 23.05
CA PHE A 200 15.13 4.41 22.25
C PHE A 200 15.64 3.70 20.98
N ASN A 201 16.95 3.69 20.73
CA ASN A 201 17.49 3.23 19.45
C ASN A 201 17.25 1.74 19.18
N ASP A 202 17.32 0.87 20.18
CA ASP A 202 17.13 -0.57 19.96
C ASP A 202 15.66 -0.89 19.63
N LEU A 203 14.71 -0.29 20.34
CA LEU A 203 13.28 -0.36 19.97
C LEU A 203 13.01 0.24 18.59
N PHE A 204 13.63 1.37 18.25
CA PHE A 204 13.50 1.97 16.92
C PHE A 204 13.97 1.01 15.83
N TRP A 205 15.18 0.47 15.93
CA TRP A 205 15.76 -0.41 14.92
C TRP A 205 15.01 -1.76 14.83
N PHE A 206 14.56 -2.30 15.96
CA PHE A 206 13.68 -3.47 15.99
C PHE A 206 12.40 -3.25 15.17
N LEU A 207 11.67 -2.16 15.42
CA LEU A 207 10.44 -1.82 14.70
C LEU A 207 10.73 -1.52 13.22
N PHE A 208 11.80 -0.79 12.94
CA PHE A 208 12.25 -0.44 11.60
C PHE A 208 12.55 -1.69 10.75
N ASP A 209 13.23 -2.69 11.32
CA ASP A 209 13.56 -3.93 10.61
C ASP A 209 12.37 -4.85 10.35
N LYS A 210 11.31 -4.77 11.16
CA LYS A 210 10.05 -5.50 10.91
C LYS A 210 9.13 -4.78 9.90
N LEU A 211 9.16 -3.44 9.85
CA LEU A 211 8.18 -2.63 9.11
C LEU A 211 8.68 -2.10 7.76
N ILE A 212 9.97 -1.78 7.64
CA ILE A 212 10.53 -1.14 6.44
C ILE A 212 11.15 -2.19 5.54
N LEU A 213 10.39 -2.62 4.53
CA LEU A 213 10.78 -3.67 3.58
C LEU A 213 11.60 -3.12 2.40
N LYS A 214 11.57 -1.81 2.18
CA LYS A 214 12.25 -1.15 1.06
C LYS A 214 12.83 0.20 1.46
N ILE A 215 14.07 0.47 1.08
CA ILE A 215 14.72 1.78 1.20
C ILE A 215 15.13 2.25 -0.19
N VAL A 216 14.81 3.51 -0.49
CA VAL A 216 15.21 4.18 -1.73
C VAL A 216 16.18 5.31 -1.43
N PHE A 217 17.46 5.13 -1.76
CA PHE A 217 18.50 6.15 -1.60
C PHE A 217 18.55 7.08 -2.83
N ARG A 218 18.68 8.40 -2.62
CA ARG A 218 18.87 9.40 -3.69
C ARG A 218 20.32 9.59 -4.12
N LEU A 219 20.52 10.49 -5.08
CA LEU A 219 21.78 10.98 -5.69
C LEU A 219 22.70 11.75 -4.71
N ASN A 220 22.82 11.33 -3.44
CA ASN A 220 23.85 11.85 -2.53
C ASN A 220 24.37 10.79 -1.54
N LEU A 221 24.77 9.64 -2.07
CA LEU A 221 25.47 8.56 -1.36
C LEU A 221 26.78 9.05 -0.73
N SER A 222 27.45 10.02 -1.34
CA SER A 222 28.69 10.62 -0.84
C SER A 222 28.52 11.28 0.53
N HIS A 223 27.34 11.88 0.78
CA HIS A 223 26.97 12.41 2.10
C HIS A 223 26.63 11.29 3.08
N LEU A 224 25.82 10.31 2.64
CA LEU A 224 25.43 9.15 3.45
C LEU A 224 26.65 8.33 3.92
N LEU A 225 27.68 8.19 3.09
CA LEU A 225 28.95 7.51 3.42
C LEU A 225 29.79 8.22 4.49
N LYS A 226 29.54 9.51 4.77
CA LYS A 226 30.12 10.20 5.94
C LYS A 226 29.47 9.75 7.25
N LYS A 227 28.23 9.23 7.21
CA LYS A 227 27.47 8.70 8.35
C LYS A 227 27.51 7.16 8.39
N LYS A 228 28.72 6.60 8.45
CA LYS A 228 28.94 5.13 8.34
C LYS A 228 28.11 4.29 9.30
N ASP A 229 27.90 4.74 10.53
CA ASP A 229 27.13 4.00 11.54
C ASP A 229 25.64 3.93 11.19
N LEU A 230 25.06 5.06 10.76
CA LEU A 230 23.68 5.11 10.28
C LEU A 230 23.52 4.26 9.00
N LEU A 231 24.45 4.38 8.05
CA LEU A 231 24.44 3.55 6.83
C LEU A 231 24.51 2.04 7.17
N THR A 232 25.34 1.66 8.14
CA THR A 232 25.43 0.28 8.63
C THR A 232 24.07 -0.20 9.16
N LYS A 233 23.41 0.58 10.02
CA LYS A 233 22.10 0.23 10.57
C LYS A 233 21.01 0.17 9.50
N LEU A 234 20.93 1.15 8.60
CA LEU A 234 19.99 1.17 7.48
C LEU A 234 20.13 -0.07 6.58
N MET A 235 21.36 -0.52 6.34
CA MET A 235 21.69 -1.67 5.47
C MET A 235 21.85 -3.02 6.20
N ASN A 236 21.53 -3.09 7.50
CA ASN A 236 21.77 -4.30 8.29
C ASN A 236 20.80 -5.47 7.96
N ASN A 237 19.67 -5.20 7.31
CA ASN A 237 18.68 -6.22 6.95
C ASN A 237 18.98 -6.82 5.56
N SER A 238 19.34 -8.11 5.50
CA SER A 238 19.70 -8.79 4.26
C SER A 238 18.56 -8.97 3.25
N GLU A 239 17.31 -9.09 3.72
CA GLU A 239 16.13 -9.34 2.88
C GLU A 239 15.45 -8.04 2.41
N ARG A 240 15.75 -6.90 3.05
CA ARG A 240 15.25 -5.58 2.65
C ARG A 240 15.67 -5.27 1.20
N HIS A 241 14.77 -4.65 0.45
CA HIS A 241 15.05 -4.17 -0.90
C HIS A 241 15.73 -2.79 -0.86
N TYR A 242 16.96 -2.70 -1.35
CA TYR A 242 17.69 -1.44 -1.47
C TYR A 242 17.66 -0.94 -2.92
N ARG A 243 17.15 0.28 -3.11
CA ARG A 243 17.04 0.92 -4.43
C ARG A 243 17.90 2.17 -4.48
N PHE A 244 18.82 2.22 -5.42
CA PHE A 244 19.69 3.37 -5.67
C PHE A 244 19.10 4.24 -6.79
N GLY A 245 18.75 5.48 -6.45
CA GLY A 245 18.16 6.46 -7.35
C GLY A 245 19.13 7.01 -8.39
N GLY A 246 20.44 6.94 -8.14
CA GLY A 246 21.48 7.58 -8.92
C GLY A 246 22.69 6.69 -9.17
N PHE A 247 22.79 6.10 -10.36
CA PHE A 247 23.86 5.15 -10.64
C PHE A 247 25.24 5.78 -10.81
N SER A 248 25.35 6.95 -11.44
CA SER A 248 26.65 7.60 -11.68
C SER A 248 27.41 7.88 -10.38
N GLU A 249 26.70 8.27 -9.31
CA GLU A 249 27.31 8.46 -8.00
C GLU A 249 27.56 7.11 -7.29
N PHE A 250 26.64 6.14 -7.42
CA PHE A 250 26.86 4.78 -6.91
C PHE A 250 28.12 4.14 -7.51
N LEU A 251 28.43 4.39 -8.79
CA LEU A 251 29.68 3.97 -9.43
C LEU A 251 30.90 4.63 -8.79
N GLN A 252 30.89 5.96 -8.67
CA GLN A 252 31.97 6.75 -8.05
C GLN A 252 32.23 6.32 -6.60
N THR A 253 31.18 5.88 -5.90
CA THR A 253 31.23 5.48 -4.48
C THR A 253 31.28 3.96 -4.27
N TYR A 254 31.30 3.14 -5.34
CA TYR A 254 31.12 1.68 -5.23
C TYR A 254 32.10 1.02 -4.26
N SER A 255 33.40 1.33 -4.36
CA SER A 255 34.44 0.76 -3.47
C SER A 255 34.24 1.13 -2.00
N SER A 256 33.52 2.21 -1.71
CA SER A 256 33.11 2.60 -0.35
C SER A 256 31.78 1.97 0.07
N MET A 257 30.89 1.66 -0.89
CA MET A 257 29.61 0.96 -0.66
C MET A 257 29.78 -0.57 -0.53
N GLU A 258 30.79 -1.15 -1.16
CA GLU A 258 31.02 -2.60 -1.25
C GLU A 258 30.99 -3.34 0.12
N PRO A 259 31.57 -2.83 1.22
CA PRO A 259 31.47 -3.47 2.55
C PRO A 259 30.03 -3.58 3.06
N PHE A 260 29.18 -2.58 2.77
CA PHE A 260 27.76 -2.57 3.18
C PHE A 260 26.90 -3.50 2.33
N LEU A 261 27.34 -3.79 1.09
CA LEU A 261 26.62 -4.65 0.15
C LEU A 261 26.83 -6.15 0.41
N GLN A 262 27.84 -6.56 1.17
CA GLN A 262 28.20 -7.97 1.41
C GLN A 262 27.05 -8.82 1.99
N LYS A 263 26.14 -8.21 2.76
CA LYS A 263 24.97 -8.88 3.35
C LYS A 263 23.67 -8.64 2.58
N VAL A 264 23.66 -7.77 1.59
CA VAL A 264 22.44 -7.41 0.85
C VAL A 264 22.10 -8.50 -0.16
N LYS A 265 20.84 -8.96 -0.18
CA LYS A 265 20.36 -9.91 -1.19
C LYS A 265 19.58 -9.25 -2.31
N ASN A 266 18.96 -8.10 -2.07
CA ASN A 266 17.96 -7.51 -2.95
C ASN A 266 18.32 -6.05 -3.31
N ILE A 267 18.83 -5.83 -4.54
CA ILE A 267 19.31 -4.52 -5.02
C ILE A 267 18.63 -4.07 -6.31
N SER A 268 18.41 -2.76 -6.49
CA SER A 268 18.06 -2.21 -7.81
C SER A 268 18.53 -0.78 -8.06
N PHE A 269 18.53 -0.38 -9.33
CA PHE A 269 18.95 0.94 -9.79
C PHE A 269 17.82 1.61 -10.59
N ALA A 270 17.49 2.86 -10.22
CA ALA A 270 16.38 3.59 -10.84
C ALA A 270 16.73 4.11 -12.25
N LYS A 271 17.97 4.58 -12.45
CA LYS A 271 18.49 5.09 -13.72
C LYS A 271 19.99 4.84 -13.81
N LEU A 272 20.42 4.18 -14.88
CA LEU A 272 21.81 4.01 -15.27
C LEU A 272 22.23 5.03 -16.35
N SER A 273 23.45 5.53 -16.23
CA SER A 273 24.21 6.22 -17.28
C SER A 273 25.41 5.34 -17.65
N SER A 274 25.97 5.50 -18.85
CA SER A 274 27.15 4.76 -19.33
C SER A 274 28.42 4.96 -18.47
N GLY A 275 29.35 3.99 -18.50
CA GLY A 275 30.65 4.08 -17.85
C GLY A 275 30.73 3.38 -16.49
N GLY A 276 30.19 2.17 -16.40
CA GLY A 276 30.03 1.40 -15.16
C GLY A 276 29.93 -0.11 -15.35
N GLU A 277 30.34 -0.60 -16.52
CA GLU A 277 30.12 -1.95 -17.02
C GLU A 277 30.82 -3.00 -16.13
N GLU A 278 32.02 -2.70 -15.64
CA GLU A 278 32.76 -3.54 -14.69
C GLU A 278 32.04 -3.69 -13.34
N ILE A 279 31.42 -2.61 -12.85
CA ILE A 279 30.66 -2.63 -11.59
C ILE A 279 29.34 -3.37 -11.78
N LEU A 280 28.67 -3.26 -12.94
CA LEU A 280 27.53 -4.12 -13.27
C LEU A 280 27.95 -5.59 -13.38
N ALA A 281 29.08 -5.91 -13.99
CA ALA A 281 29.61 -7.27 -14.04
C ALA A 281 29.91 -7.82 -12.63
N LYS A 282 30.46 -7.00 -11.72
CA LYS A 282 30.60 -7.34 -10.29
C LYS A 282 29.24 -7.61 -9.64
N ILE A 283 28.28 -6.70 -9.78
CA ILE A 283 26.91 -6.87 -9.22
C ILE A 283 26.27 -8.17 -9.72
N PHE A 284 26.23 -8.42 -11.03
CA PHE A 284 25.61 -9.63 -11.58
C PHE A 284 26.39 -10.91 -11.29
N SER A 285 27.66 -10.84 -10.89
CA SER A 285 28.44 -11.99 -10.42
C SER A 285 28.47 -12.17 -8.89
N SER A 286 28.00 -11.18 -8.11
CA SER A 286 27.78 -11.27 -6.67
C SER A 286 26.57 -12.16 -6.30
N PRO A 287 26.53 -12.75 -5.10
CA PRO A 287 25.50 -13.71 -4.69
C PRO A 287 24.20 -13.02 -4.23
N PHE A 288 23.68 -12.10 -5.04
CA PHE A 288 22.36 -11.52 -4.83
C PHE A 288 21.26 -12.56 -5.08
N LYS A 289 20.07 -12.30 -4.53
CA LYS A 289 18.82 -13.00 -4.80
C LYS A 289 17.97 -12.23 -5.82
N TYR A 290 17.97 -10.89 -5.74
CA TYR A 290 17.30 -9.99 -6.68
C TYR A 290 18.23 -8.88 -7.18
N VAL A 291 18.25 -8.68 -8.50
CA VAL A 291 18.94 -7.55 -9.15
C VAL A 291 18.01 -6.86 -10.15
N GLY A 292 17.81 -5.55 -9.98
CA GLY A 292 16.91 -4.74 -10.82
C GLY A 292 17.54 -3.52 -11.49
N ILE A 293 17.22 -3.28 -12.77
CA ILE A 293 17.57 -2.08 -13.53
C ILE A 293 16.29 -1.52 -14.18
N ASP A 294 15.84 -0.34 -13.74
CA ASP A 294 14.57 0.25 -14.21
C ASP A 294 14.71 1.09 -15.48
N MET A 295 15.88 1.71 -15.72
CA MET A 295 16.15 2.56 -16.88
C MET A 295 17.65 2.63 -17.18
N LEU A 296 18.04 2.64 -18.46
CA LEU A 296 19.40 2.89 -18.94
C LEU A 296 19.31 3.88 -20.11
N THR A 297 19.91 5.08 -19.97
CA THR A 297 19.67 6.19 -20.91
C THR A 297 20.56 6.23 -22.15
N VAL A 298 21.82 5.81 -22.06
CA VAL A 298 22.77 5.75 -23.18
C VAL A 298 23.73 4.60 -22.94
N PHE A 299 24.02 3.80 -23.97
CA PHE A 299 25.05 2.77 -23.94
C PHE A 299 25.75 2.67 -25.30
N ASN A 300 27.05 2.99 -25.34
CA ASN A 300 27.90 2.69 -26.49
C ASN A 300 28.56 1.33 -26.24
N SER A 301 28.07 0.30 -26.93
CA SER A 301 28.43 -1.11 -26.68
C SER A 301 29.80 -1.55 -27.24
N VAL A 302 30.82 -0.70 -27.08
CA VAL A 302 32.21 -0.99 -27.49
C VAL A 302 32.99 -1.71 -26.37
N GLY A 303 32.45 -1.74 -25.15
CA GLY A 303 33.03 -2.42 -23.98
C GLY A 303 32.66 -3.90 -23.85
N ASN A 304 33.33 -4.59 -22.92
CA ASN A 304 33.08 -6.00 -22.60
C ASN A 304 31.66 -6.23 -22.07
N LYS A 305 30.93 -7.15 -22.71
CA LYS A 305 29.61 -7.61 -22.25
C LYS A 305 29.71 -8.52 -21.02
N ILE A 306 28.71 -8.45 -20.16
CA ILE A 306 28.51 -9.34 -19.01
C ILE A 306 28.20 -10.75 -19.54
N ASN A 307 29.18 -11.65 -19.45
CA ASN A 307 29.09 -13.03 -19.94
C ASN A 307 28.75 -14.07 -18.84
N LYS A 308 28.71 -13.63 -17.57
CA LYS A 308 28.44 -14.47 -16.40
C LYS A 308 27.47 -13.76 -15.45
N ILE A 309 26.44 -14.49 -15.02
CA ILE A 309 25.49 -14.07 -13.99
C ILE A 309 25.54 -15.12 -12.88
N ASN A 310 25.40 -14.71 -11.61
CA ASN A 310 25.51 -15.60 -10.47
C ASN A 310 24.31 -16.57 -10.41
N PRO A 311 24.55 -17.89 -10.25
CA PRO A 311 23.49 -18.91 -10.17
C PRO A 311 22.68 -18.92 -8.85
N SER A 312 22.89 -17.96 -7.95
CA SER A 312 22.02 -17.72 -6.79
C SER A 312 20.86 -16.76 -7.08
N ILE A 313 20.88 -16.03 -8.20
CA ILE A 313 19.90 -14.98 -8.48
C ILE A 313 18.56 -15.61 -8.85
N GLU A 314 17.56 -15.42 -8.00
CA GLU A 314 16.19 -15.95 -8.15
C GLU A 314 15.30 -15.02 -8.99
N GLU A 315 15.55 -13.70 -8.95
CA GLU A 315 14.79 -12.70 -9.69
C GLU A 315 15.68 -11.65 -10.37
N ILE A 316 15.41 -11.39 -11.65
CA ILE A 316 16.06 -10.35 -12.45
C ILE A 316 14.99 -9.40 -13.01
N LYS A 317 15.22 -8.09 -12.88
CA LYS A 317 14.41 -7.05 -13.54
C LYS A 317 15.29 -6.16 -14.42
N LEU A 318 14.93 -5.98 -15.69
CA LEU A 318 15.68 -5.17 -16.65
C LEU A 318 14.77 -4.16 -17.40
N CYS A 319 15.41 -3.15 -17.99
CA CYS A 319 14.86 -2.44 -19.15
C CYS A 319 15.50 -3.02 -20.42
N GLU A 320 14.85 -2.87 -21.58
CA GLU A 320 15.34 -3.38 -22.88
C GLU A 320 16.77 -2.94 -23.17
N ASN A 321 17.10 -1.65 -22.98
CA ASN A 321 18.47 -1.17 -23.19
C ASN A 321 19.50 -1.91 -22.32
N ALA A 322 19.11 -2.43 -21.15
CA ALA A 322 20.01 -3.18 -20.28
C ALA A 322 20.27 -4.61 -20.78
N THR A 323 19.48 -5.18 -21.70
CA THR A 323 19.80 -6.51 -22.27
C THR A 323 21.04 -6.48 -23.15
N ASP A 324 21.38 -5.32 -23.75
CA ASP A 324 22.60 -5.17 -24.56
C ASP A 324 23.89 -5.31 -23.75
N LEU A 325 23.84 -5.07 -22.44
CA LEU A 325 24.95 -5.24 -21.51
C LEU A 325 25.42 -6.70 -21.43
N PHE A 326 24.56 -7.66 -21.78
CA PHE A 326 24.83 -9.08 -21.61
C PHE A 326 25.23 -9.75 -22.92
N ASP A 327 26.10 -10.74 -22.78
CA ASP A 327 26.27 -11.76 -23.80
C ASP A 327 25.08 -12.74 -23.72
N ILE A 328 24.62 -13.24 -24.87
CA ILE A 328 23.57 -14.27 -24.88
C ILE A 328 24.00 -15.55 -24.16
N VAL A 329 25.30 -15.83 -24.11
CA VAL A 329 25.91 -16.91 -23.33
C VAL A 329 25.59 -16.77 -21.83
N ALA A 330 25.46 -15.55 -21.29
CA ALA A 330 25.10 -15.34 -19.89
C ALA A 330 23.69 -15.86 -19.58
N PHE A 331 22.71 -15.55 -20.43
CA PHE A 331 21.33 -16.04 -20.30
C PHE A 331 21.21 -17.54 -20.63
N ASN A 332 21.99 -18.06 -21.59
CA ASN A 332 22.05 -19.50 -21.85
C ASN A 332 22.63 -20.30 -20.67
N ASN A 333 23.61 -19.73 -19.96
CA ASN A 333 24.14 -20.33 -18.73
C ASN A 333 23.11 -20.27 -17.59
N LEU A 334 22.37 -19.16 -17.49
CA LEU A 334 21.23 -19.08 -16.57
C LEU A 334 20.16 -20.14 -16.87
N ALA A 335 19.76 -20.33 -18.13
CA ALA A 335 18.78 -21.35 -18.49
C ALA A 335 19.19 -22.74 -17.99
N LYS A 336 20.49 -23.06 -18.03
CA LYS A 336 21.04 -24.37 -17.65
C LYS A 336 21.17 -24.58 -16.13
N ASN A 337 21.76 -23.65 -15.37
CA ASN A 337 22.14 -23.94 -13.96
C ASN A 337 22.16 -22.68 -13.04
N SER A 338 21.02 -22.25 -12.46
CA SER A 338 20.92 -20.85 -11.96
C SER A 338 19.94 -20.45 -10.86
N SER A 339 19.08 -21.33 -10.35
CA SER A 339 18.01 -20.97 -9.39
C SER A 339 16.97 -19.92 -9.86
N LEU A 340 17.11 -19.29 -11.03
CA LEU A 340 16.25 -18.20 -11.51
C LEU A 340 14.80 -18.66 -11.73
N LYS A 341 13.87 -17.95 -11.07
CA LYS A 341 12.42 -18.22 -11.07
C LYS A 341 11.60 -17.09 -11.67
N ARG A 342 12.08 -15.85 -11.57
CA ARG A 342 11.28 -14.65 -11.85
C ARG A 342 12.06 -13.71 -12.79
N PHE A 343 11.43 -13.31 -13.90
CA PHE A 343 12.03 -12.37 -14.85
C PHE A 343 11.08 -11.22 -15.19
N GLU A 344 11.52 -9.99 -14.99
CA GLU A 344 10.81 -8.79 -15.39
C GLU A 344 11.57 -8.01 -16.47
N ILE A 345 10.90 -7.54 -17.52
CA ILE A 345 11.51 -6.67 -18.53
C ILE A 345 10.60 -5.50 -18.95
N THR A 346 11.18 -4.32 -19.11
CA THR A 346 10.51 -3.13 -19.65
C THR A 346 10.97 -2.86 -21.08
N TYR A 347 10.05 -3.02 -22.05
CA TYR A 347 10.28 -2.97 -23.50
C TYR A 347 9.94 -1.56 -24.05
N THR A 348 10.74 -1.01 -24.98
CA THR A 348 10.81 0.46 -25.26
C THR A 348 11.06 0.91 -26.71
N GLN A 349 11.39 0.04 -27.68
CA GLN A 349 10.74 -0.08 -29.01
C GLN A 349 11.54 -1.00 -29.96
N ASP A 350 12.86 -0.82 -30.04
CA ASP A 350 13.62 -1.09 -31.29
C ASP A 350 14.59 -2.29 -31.27
N LYS A 351 14.70 -3.06 -30.18
CA LYS A 351 15.72 -4.14 -30.06
C LYS A 351 15.15 -5.55 -29.93
N GLY A 352 13.97 -5.78 -30.53
CA GLY A 352 13.26 -7.06 -30.49
C GLY A 352 14.12 -8.29 -30.75
N ASN A 353 15.05 -8.24 -31.70
CA ASN A 353 15.95 -9.36 -32.01
C ASN A 353 16.88 -9.78 -30.85
N ALA A 354 17.37 -8.82 -30.04
CA ALA A 354 18.25 -9.09 -28.91
C ALA A 354 17.48 -9.62 -27.69
N ILE A 355 16.21 -9.23 -27.53
CA ILE A 355 15.33 -9.78 -26.50
C ILE A 355 14.82 -11.17 -26.90
N ASN A 356 14.42 -11.35 -28.16
CA ASN A 356 13.91 -12.63 -28.68
C ASN A 356 14.90 -13.79 -28.49
N SER A 357 16.20 -13.55 -28.56
CA SER A 357 17.21 -14.59 -28.34
C SER A 357 17.30 -15.04 -26.88
N ILE A 358 16.93 -14.20 -25.90
CA ILE A 358 16.94 -14.54 -24.47
C ILE A 358 15.81 -15.52 -24.12
N PHE A 359 14.63 -15.36 -24.73
CA PHE A 359 13.45 -16.19 -24.47
C PHE A 359 13.50 -17.55 -25.19
N THR A 360 14.58 -18.30 -24.96
CA THR A 360 14.71 -19.69 -25.39
C THR A 360 13.71 -20.59 -24.65
N ARG A 361 13.50 -21.82 -25.16
CA ARG A 361 12.59 -22.79 -24.54
C ARG A 361 13.09 -23.21 -23.16
N GLU A 362 14.39 -23.39 -23.00
CA GLU A 362 15.07 -23.71 -21.75
C GLU A 362 14.90 -22.58 -20.72
N PHE A 363 15.05 -21.32 -21.15
CA PHE A 363 14.85 -20.16 -20.27
C PHE A 363 13.39 -20.05 -19.83
N CYS A 364 12.44 -20.11 -20.77
CA CYS A 364 11.01 -19.96 -20.47
C CYS A 364 10.44 -21.11 -19.62
N ASN A 365 10.92 -22.34 -19.80
CA ASN A 365 10.47 -23.51 -19.02
C ASN A 365 10.95 -23.52 -17.58
N ARG A 366 12.02 -22.78 -17.26
CA ARG A 366 12.58 -22.70 -15.90
C ARG A 366 11.84 -21.71 -15.01
N LEU A 367 11.31 -20.64 -15.61
CA LEU A 367 10.71 -19.53 -14.88
C LEU A 367 9.34 -19.93 -14.32
N GLU A 368 9.13 -19.59 -13.04
CA GLU A 368 7.81 -19.62 -12.39
C GLU A 368 6.98 -18.41 -12.82
N PHE A 369 7.64 -17.27 -13.13
CA PHE A 369 7.00 -15.98 -13.37
C PHE A 369 7.73 -15.13 -14.42
N ILE A 370 6.96 -14.53 -15.33
CA ILE A 370 7.44 -13.54 -16.31
C ILE A 370 6.54 -12.31 -16.28
N LYS A 371 7.14 -11.11 -16.21
CA LYS A 371 6.45 -9.82 -16.34
C LYS A 371 7.06 -8.97 -17.44
N ILE A 372 6.23 -8.51 -18.38
CA ILE A 372 6.67 -7.67 -19.50
C ILE A 372 5.90 -6.36 -19.50
N CYS A 373 6.63 -5.24 -19.41
CA CYS A 373 6.09 -3.88 -19.43
C CYS A 373 6.44 -3.19 -20.75
N VAL A 374 5.52 -3.21 -21.72
CA VAL A 374 5.71 -2.67 -23.06
C VAL A 374 5.31 -1.20 -23.08
N LYS A 375 6.30 -0.31 -23.19
CA LYS A 375 6.08 1.14 -23.38
C LYS A 375 5.86 1.53 -24.84
N SER A 376 6.28 0.69 -25.79
CA SER A 376 6.11 0.88 -27.23
C SER A 376 6.60 -0.38 -28.00
N GLY A 377 6.45 -0.44 -29.32
CA GLY A 377 6.99 -1.54 -30.14
C GLY A 377 6.10 -2.78 -30.29
N THR A 378 4.79 -2.59 -30.46
CA THR A 378 3.74 -3.63 -30.48
C THR A 378 4.08 -4.85 -31.33
N ASP A 379 4.56 -4.69 -32.57
CA ASP A 379 4.77 -5.84 -33.48
C ASP A 379 5.99 -6.71 -33.16
N SER A 380 7.09 -6.10 -32.70
CA SER A 380 8.27 -6.81 -32.23
C SER A 380 7.94 -7.61 -30.96
N PHE A 381 7.21 -6.99 -30.04
CA PHE A 381 6.67 -7.67 -28.86
C PHE A 381 5.67 -8.78 -29.22
N CYS A 382 4.74 -8.56 -30.14
CA CYS A 382 3.82 -9.61 -30.62
C CYS A 382 4.58 -10.81 -31.17
N SER A 383 5.72 -10.57 -31.84
CA SER A 383 6.58 -11.63 -32.37
C SER A 383 7.22 -12.43 -31.23
N LEU A 384 7.74 -11.77 -30.19
CA LEU A 384 8.24 -12.41 -28.96
C LEU A 384 7.19 -13.34 -28.33
N ILE A 385 6.01 -12.82 -28.01
CA ILE A 385 4.96 -13.56 -27.29
C ILE A 385 4.25 -14.60 -28.16
N SER A 386 4.44 -14.56 -29.49
CA SER A 386 3.97 -15.58 -30.43
C SER A 386 4.95 -16.75 -30.63
N SER A 387 6.13 -16.71 -30.03
CA SER A 387 7.10 -17.81 -30.11
C SER A 387 6.61 -19.06 -29.38
N ASP A 388 6.91 -20.25 -29.92
CA ASP A 388 6.55 -21.53 -29.29
C ASP A 388 7.09 -21.65 -27.87
N ALA A 389 8.31 -21.14 -27.61
CA ALA A 389 8.92 -21.11 -26.29
C ALA A 389 8.04 -20.35 -25.26
N PHE A 390 7.44 -19.23 -25.67
CA PHE A 390 6.61 -18.40 -24.80
C PHE A 390 5.15 -18.89 -24.71
N LEU A 391 4.58 -19.35 -25.82
CA LEU A 391 3.22 -19.91 -25.88
C LEU A 391 3.09 -21.23 -25.09
N GLN A 392 4.12 -22.08 -25.12
CA GLN A 392 4.12 -23.37 -24.45
C GLN A 392 4.57 -23.31 -22.98
N SER A 393 5.17 -22.20 -22.51
CA SER A 393 5.69 -22.13 -21.14
C SER A 393 4.57 -22.14 -20.11
N ASN A 394 4.79 -22.87 -19.02
CA ASN A 394 3.85 -22.96 -17.90
C ASN A 394 4.03 -21.82 -16.87
N CYS A 395 4.99 -20.91 -17.07
CA CYS A 395 5.20 -19.77 -16.18
C CYS A 395 3.94 -18.89 -16.06
N GLU A 396 3.73 -18.29 -14.90
CA GLU A 396 2.76 -17.19 -14.73
C GLU A 396 3.20 -15.98 -15.56
N LYS A 397 2.26 -15.36 -16.27
CA LYS A 397 2.54 -14.23 -17.19
C LYS A 397 1.78 -12.98 -16.76
N HIS A 398 2.50 -11.87 -16.64
CA HIS A 398 1.98 -10.53 -16.36
C HIS A 398 2.36 -9.62 -17.52
N ILE A 399 1.39 -9.11 -18.27
CA ILE A 399 1.64 -8.20 -19.38
C ILE A 399 1.08 -6.82 -19.03
N ILE A 400 1.93 -5.81 -19.11
CA ILE A 400 1.59 -4.41 -18.89
C ILE A 400 1.91 -3.66 -20.18
N PHE A 401 0.88 -3.19 -20.87
CA PHE A 401 0.95 -2.52 -22.15
C PHE A 401 0.67 -1.03 -21.95
N ARG A 402 1.59 -0.15 -22.33
CA ARG A 402 1.53 1.32 -22.17
C ARG A 402 1.71 2.05 -23.50
N CYS A 403 1.13 1.49 -24.55
CA CYS A 403 1.10 2.02 -25.90
C CYS A 403 -0.09 1.40 -26.64
N LYS A 404 -0.28 1.76 -27.91
CA LYS A 404 -1.40 1.26 -28.72
C LYS A 404 -1.31 -0.26 -28.96
N ALA A 405 -2.24 -0.99 -28.34
CA ALA A 405 -2.43 -2.43 -28.54
C ALA A 405 -3.22 -2.68 -29.83
N ASN A 406 -2.68 -3.47 -30.76
CA ASN A 406 -3.31 -3.76 -32.06
C ASN A 406 -4.03 -5.13 -32.06
N VAL A 407 -4.82 -5.41 -33.10
CA VAL A 407 -5.51 -6.70 -33.33
C VAL A 407 -4.58 -7.91 -33.18
N ARG A 408 -3.33 -7.79 -33.62
CA ARG A 408 -2.32 -8.86 -33.52
C ARG A 408 -1.97 -9.17 -32.06
N PHE A 409 -1.85 -8.16 -31.21
CA PHE A 409 -1.63 -8.35 -29.77
C PHE A 409 -2.77 -9.15 -29.14
N TYR A 410 -4.03 -8.71 -29.33
CA TYR A 410 -5.18 -9.41 -28.74
C TYR A 410 -5.25 -10.88 -29.21
N ASN A 411 -5.11 -11.13 -30.52
CA ASN A 411 -5.08 -12.48 -31.11
C ASN A 411 -3.97 -13.40 -30.57
N VAL A 412 -2.86 -12.86 -30.08
CA VAL A 412 -1.79 -13.65 -29.45
C VAL A 412 -2.04 -13.78 -27.94
N ALA A 413 -2.53 -12.73 -27.28
CA ALA A 413 -2.83 -12.72 -25.85
C ALA A 413 -3.88 -13.77 -25.44
N GLU A 414 -4.88 -14.04 -26.29
CA GLU A 414 -5.86 -15.12 -26.06
C GLU A 414 -5.24 -16.53 -26.08
N LYS A 415 -4.09 -16.71 -26.74
CA LYS A 415 -3.36 -17.98 -26.85
C LYS A 415 -2.37 -18.20 -25.70
N LEU A 416 -2.14 -17.20 -24.85
CA LEU A 416 -1.19 -17.28 -23.75
C LEU A 416 -1.74 -18.12 -22.59
N LYS A 417 -1.11 -19.28 -22.37
CA LYS A 417 -1.31 -20.06 -21.15
C LYS A 417 -0.80 -19.29 -19.93
N ASN A 418 -1.53 -19.38 -18.82
CA ASN A 418 -1.19 -18.78 -17.52
C ASN A 418 -0.97 -17.25 -17.55
N LEU A 419 -1.64 -16.53 -18.46
CA LEU A 419 -1.77 -15.08 -18.38
C LEU A 419 -2.67 -14.72 -17.18
N LYS A 420 -2.06 -14.17 -16.12
CA LYS A 420 -2.74 -13.84 -14.85
C LYS A 420 -3.06 -12.37 -14.69
N VAL A 421 -2.23 -11.49 -15.25
CA VAL A 421 -2.43 -10.05 -15.22
C VAL A 421 -2.28 -9.49 -16.61
N LEU A 422 -3.29 -8.75 -17.07
CA LEU A 422 -3.22 -7.94 -18.27
C LEU A 422 -3.56 -6.49 -17.90
N ARG A 423 -2.64 -5.57 -18.17
CA ARG A 423 -2.89 -4.12 -18.09
C ARG A 423 -2.68 -3.50 -19.46
N ILE A 424 -3.59 -2.65 -19.91
CA ILE A 424 -3.49 -1.87 -21.14
C ILE A 424 -3.74 -0.41 -20.80
N PHE A 425 -2.84 0.47 -21.20
CA PHE A 425 -2.93 1.92 -21.12
C PHE A 425 -2.66 2.43 -22.54
N SER A 426 -3.64 3.07 -23.17
CA SER A 426 -3.58 3.50 -24.58
C SER A 426 -4.02 4.95 -24.74
N ASP A 427 -3.25 5.70 -25.53
CA ASP A 427 -3.45 7.14 -25.74
C ASP A 427 -4.36 7.42 -26.96
N ASP A 428 -4.76 6.38 -27.72
CA ASP A 428 -5.61 6.48 -28.91
C ASP A 428 -6.98 5.79 -28.70
N ASP A 429 -8.04 6.50 -29.10
CA ASP A 429 -9.46 6.10 -29.04
C ASP A 429 -9.88 5.12 -30.14
N ARG A 430 -9.07 4.96 -31.19
CA ARG A 430 -9.57 4.47 -32.49
C ARG A 430 -9.32 2.99 -32.79
N ASP A 431 -9.16 2.13 -31.79
CA ASP A 431 -9.08 0.68 -32.00
C ASP A 431 -10.46 -0.02 -31.94
N ASN A 432 -11.37 0.43 -32.81
CA ASN A 432 -12.67 -0.21 -33.09
C ASN A 432 -12.54 -1.55 -33.87
N SER A 433 -11.38 -2.20 -33.81
CA SER A 433 -10.95 -3.23 -34.76
C SER A 433 -11.05 -4.66 -34.23
N TYR A 434 -11.34 -4.85 -32.93
CA TYR A 434 -11.35 -6.16 -32.28
C TYR A 434 -12.74 -6.53 -31.74
N ASN A 435 -13.29 -7.66 -32.17
CA ASN A 435 -14.71 -7.98 -31.93
C ASN A 435 -15.02 -8.63 -30.57
N SER A 436 -14.06 -9.28 -29.90
CA SER A 436 -14.22 -9.78 -28.53
C SER A 436 -12.89 -10.26 -27.93
N PHE A 437 -12.44 -9.73 -26.79
CA PHE A 437 -11.28 -10.28 -26.06
C PHE A 437 -11.66 -11.33 -25.02
N SER A 438 -11.00 -12.50 -25.04
CA SER A 438 -11.28 -13.65 -24.18
C SER A 438 -10.00 -14.35 -23.69
N CYS A 439 -9.61 -14.15 -22.43
CA CYS A 439 -8.62 -14.98 -21.74
C CYS A 439 -9.23 -15.62 -20.47
N LYS A 440 -9.12 -16.95 -20.33
CA LYS A 440 -9.87 -17.74 -19.34
C LYS A 440 -9.22 -17.84 -17.95
N ASP A 441 -7.98 -17.37 -17.81
CA ASP A 441 -7.17 -17.55 -16.59
C ASP A 441 -6.73 -16.25 -15.92
N LEU A 442 -7.21 -15.10 -16.40
CA LEU A 442 -6.91 -13.79 -15.82
C LEU A 442 -7.46 -13.65 -14.40
N ASN A 443 -6.60 -13.22 -13.49
CA ASN A 443 -6.94 -12.80 -12.14
C ASN A 443 -7.12 -11.26 -12.06
N GLU A 444 -6.40 -10.51 -12.90
CA GLU A 444 -6.47 -9.04 -12.97
C GLU A 444 -6.55 -8.53 -14.42
N LEU A 445 -7.47 -7.61 -14.68
CA LEU A 445 -7.60 -6.87 -15.92
C LEU A 445 -7.64 -5.37 -15.64
N ILE A 446 -6.72 -4.62 -16.23
CA ILE A 446 -6.75 -3.15 -16.27
C ILE A 446 -6.81 -2.71 -17.73
N ILE A 447 -7.78 -1.89 -18.10
CA ILE A 447 -7.83 -1.22 -19.40
C ILE A 447 -8.12 0.25 -19.16
N LYS A 448 -7.18 1.11 -19.57
CA LYS A 448 -7.27 2.56 -19.47
C LYS A 448 -7.04 3.22 -20.83
N PHE A 449 -7.83 4.25 -21.10
CA PHE A 449 -7.71 5.11 -22.28
C PHE A 449 -7.56 6.56 -21.80
N GLU A 450 -6.72 7.35 -22.47
CA GLU A 450 -6.54 8.77 -22.09
C GLU A 450 -7.81 9.60 -22.33
N SER A 451 -8.53 9.36 -23.44
CA SER A 451 -9.90 9.86 -23.60
C SER A 451 -10.89 8.91 -22.92
N ARG A 452 -11.84 9.49 -22.18
CA ARG A 452 -12.72 8.78 -21.25
C ARG A 452 -14.10 8.49 -21.83
N ASP A 453 -14.35 8.85 -23.09
CA ASP A 453 -15.70 9.16 -23.55
C ASP A 453 -16.23 8.39 -24.78
N THR A 454 -15.40 7.72 -25.56
CA THR A 454 -15.76 7.25 -26.92
C THR A 454 -15.60 5.74 -27.22
N VAL A 455 -14.85 4.99 -26.41
CA VAL A 455 -14.49 3.59 -26.72
C VAL A 455 -15.52 2.58 -26.19
N ASP A 456 -16.17 1.85 -27.11
CA ASP A 456 -16.88 0.60 -26.80
C ASP A 456 -15.84 -0.47 -26.42
N LEU A 457 -16.01 -1.14 -25.28
CA LEU A 457 -15.14 -2.25 -24.87
C LEU A 457 -15.79 -3.62 -25.10
N PRO A 458 -15.42 -4.34 -26.19
CA PRO A 458 -15.89 -5.69 -26.47
C PRO A 458 -15.07 -6.72 -25.66
N ILE A 459 -15.28 -6.72 -24.35
CA ILE A 459 -14.72 -7.74 -23.46
C ILE A 459 -15.70 -8.90 -23.39
N ASN A 460 -15.26 -10.12 -23.66
CA ASN A 460 -16.11 -11.30 -23.51
C ASN A 460 -16.44 -11.49 -22.01
N PRO A 461 -17.73 -11.54 -21.61
CA PRO A 461 -18.12 -11.71 -20.22
C PRO A 461 -17.47 -12.91 -19.50
N SER A 462 -17.08 -13.96 -20.23
CA SER A 462 -16.40 -15.13 -19.66
C SER A 462 -15.06 -14.83 -18.97
N ILE A 463 -14.46 -13.66 -19.22
CA ILE A 463 -13.24 -13.21 -18.52
C ILE A 463 -13.48 -13.07 -17.02
N LEU A 464 -14.72 -12.73 -16.62
CA LEU A 464 -15.08 -12.39 -15.24
C LEU A 464 -15.12 -13.63 -14.32
N ASN A 465 -15.21 -14.84 -14.89
CA ASN A 465 -15.38 -16.09 -14.15
C ASN A 465 -14.23 -16.42 -13.17
N LYS A 466 -13.03 -15.85 -13.35
CA LYS A 466 -11.89 -15.98 -12.43
C LYS A 466 -11.29 -14.63 -12.01
N LEU A 467 -11.90 -13.53 -12.45
CA LEU A 467 -11.32 -12.20 -12.33
C LEU A 467 -11.55 -11.65 -10.93
N LYS A 468 -10.46 -11.40 -10.20
CA LYS A 468 -10.48 -10.82 -8.85
C LYS A 468 -10.35 -9.31 -8.84
N LYS A 469 -9.67 -8.74 -9.85
CA LYS A 469 -9.43 -7.30 -9.94
C LYS A 469 -9.74 -6.76 -11.34
N LEU A 470 -10.54 -5.69 -11.37
CA LEU A 470 -10.98 -5.02 -12.58
C LEU A 470 -10.73 -3.52 -12.47
N ASN A 471 -10.12 -2.94 -13.48
CA ASN A 471 -9.99 -1.49 -13.63
C ASN A 471 -10.33 -1.13 -15.06
N ILE A 472 -11.41 -0.38 -15.28
CA ILE A 472 -11.83 0.01 -16.64
C ILE A 472 -12.13 1.50 -16.72
N SER A 473 -11.39 2.19 -17.58
CA SER A 473 -11.78 3.47 -18.16
C SER A 473 -12.64 3.21 -19.40
N CYS A 474 -13.96 3.40 -19.29
CA CYS A 474 -14.85 3.20 -20.43
C CYS A 474 -16.12 4.04 -20.33
N SER A 475 -16.62 4.48 -21.48
CA SER A 475 -17.88 5.21 -21.60
C SER A 475 -19.08 4.31 -21.85
N LYS A 476 -18.88 3.09 -22.40
CA LYS A 476 -19.96 2.20 -22.84
C LYS A 476 -19.55 0.72 -22.81
N MET A 477 -20.17 -0.04 -21.90
CA MET A 477 -20.06 -1.50 -21.83
C MET A 477 -21.31 -2.17 -22.40
N GLN A 478 -21.14 -3.41 -22.87
CA GLN A 478 -22.25 -4.23 -23.37
C GLN A 478 -23.15 -4.74 -22.22
N LYS A 479 -24.48 -4.85 -22.44
CA LYS A 479 -25.46 -5.24 -21.40
C LYS A 479 -25.26 -6.66 -20.83
N ASN A 480 -24.64 -7.56 -21.59
CA ASN A 480 -24.24 -8.90 -21.14
C ASN A 480 -23.06 -8.85 -20.14
N PHE A 481 -22.16 -7.88 -20.26
CA PHE A 481 -21.04 -7.69 -19.33
C PHE A 481 -21.53 -7.30 -17.93
N LEU A 482 -22.59 -6.47 -17.82
CA LEU A 482 -23.24 -6.19 -16.52
C LEU A 482 -23.74 -7.45 -15.84
N LYS A 483 -24.52 -8.28 -16.55
CA LYS A 483 -25.09 -9.50 -15.95
C LYS A 483 -24.00 -10.43 -15.41
N ALA A 484 -22.90 -10.58 -16.14
CA ALA A 484 -21.76 -11.37 -15.68
C ALA A 484 -20.96 -10.66 -14.57
N PHE A 485 -20.90 -9.33 -14.54
CA PHE A 485 -20.32 -8.56 -13.43
C PHE A 485 -21.14 -8.73 -12.14
N ASP A 486 -22.46 -8.82 -12.24
CA ASP A 486 -23.34 -9.02 -11.10
C ASP A 486 -23.16 -10.44 -10.49
N GLU A 487 -22.68 -11.39 -11.30
CA GLU A 487 -22.54 -12.82 -11.00
C GLU A 487 -21.08 -13.29 -10.77
N CYS A 488 -20.08 -12.40 -10.80
CA CYS A 488 -18.65 -12.79 -10.77
C CYS A 488 -17.96 -12.70 -9.38
N GLU A 489 -16.79 -13.36 -9.28
CA GLU A 489 -15.94 -13.43 -8.08
C GLU A 489 -15.05 -12.19 -7.86
N LEU A 490 -15.46 -11.02 -8.34
CA LEU A 490 -14.64 -9.81 -8.29
C LEU A 490 -14.46 -9.28 -6.86
N GLU A 491 -13.22 -9.19 -6.40
CA GLU A 491 -12.87 -8.67 -5.07
C GLU A 491 -12.52 -7.16 -5.09
N GLU A 492 -11.99 -6.66 -6.21
CA GLU A 492 -11.55 -5.27 -6.38
C GLU A 492 -12.04 -4.64 -7.69
N LEU A 493 -12.62 -3.44 -7.58
CA LEU A 493 -13.02 -2.61 -8.71
C LEU A 493 -12.32 -1.25 -8.67
N SER A 494 -11.90 -0.75 -9.83
CA SER A 494 -11.35 0.60 -10.00
C SER A 494 -12.05 1.31 -11.17
N ILE A 495 -12.45 2.56 -10.94
CA ILE A 495 -13.24 3.38 -11.86
C ILE A 495 -12.63 4.78 -11.96
N ASP A 496 -12.43 5.30 -13.16
CA ASP A 496 -11.91 6.66 -13.41
C ASP A 496 -12.70 7.46 -14.46
N SER A 497 -13.92 7.01 -14.76
CA SER A 497 -14.89 7.70 -15.61
C SER A 497 -16.25 7.80 -14.94
N ALA A 498 -16.87 8.98 -15.00
CA ALA A 498 -18.20 9.23 -14.44
C ALA A 498 -19.29 8.37 -15.10
N LYS A 499 -19.11 8.00 -16.38
CA LYS A 499 -20.01 7.06 -17.09
C LYS A 499 -19.90 5.66 -16.49
N ALA A 500 -18.70 5.13 -16.32
CA ALA A 500 -18.47 3.84 -15.65
C ALA A 500 -18.96 3.85 -14.19
N LEU A 501 -18.77 4.95 -13.45
CA LEU A 501 -19.31 5.13 -12.10
C LEU A 501 -20.84 4.98 -12.07
N ASN A 502 -21.55 5.68 -12.96
CA ASN A 502 -23.01 5.55 -13.08
C ASN A 502 -23.45 4.19 -13.65
N TYR A 503 -22.59 3.50 -14.39
CA TYR A 503 -22.91 2.19 -14.95
C TYR A 503 -22.88 1.08 -13.89
N PHE A 504 -21.86 1.08 -13.02
CA PHE A 504 -21.72 0.14 -11.89
C PHE A 504 -22.52 0.56 -10.63
N PHE A 505 -22.74 1.87 -10.44
CA PHE A 505 -23.29 2.44 -9.19
C PHE A 505 -24.34 3.56 -9.40
N GLY A 506 -25.00 3.65 -10.56
CA GLY A 506 -26.00 4.70 -10.83
C GLY A 506 -27.46 4.32 -10.54
N GLU A 507 -27.75 3.03 -10.43
CA GLU A 507 -29.07 2.46 -10.10
C GLU A 507 -28.91 1.49 -8.91
N ASP A 508 -30.00 1.18 -8.20
CA ASP A 508 -30.04 0.14 -7.16
C ASP A 508 -29.99 -1.27 -7.79
N LYS A 509 -28.81 -1.60 -8.33
CA LYS A 509 -28.43 -2.94 -8.78
C LYS A 509 -27.76 -3.67 -7.64
N ASP A 510 -28.56 -4.36 -6.84
CA ASP A 510 -28.05 -5.46 -6.02
C ASP A 510 -27.34 -6.49 -6.89
N LYS A 511 -26.45 -7.27 -6.26
CA LYS A 511 -25.56 -8.30 -6.83
C LYS A 511 -24.24 -7.74 -7.38
N ASN A 512 -23.25 -7.71 -6.50
CA ASN A 512 -21.97 -8.38 -6.69
C ASN A 512 -21.53 -8.66 -5.26
N SER A 513 -21.65 -9.91 -4.83
CA SER A 513 -21.57 -10.27 -3.41
C SER A 513 -20.14 -10.39 -2.89
N LEU A 514 -19.11 -10.34 -3.75
CA LEU A 514 -17.72 -10.58 -3.37
C LEU A 514 -16.83 -9.33 -3.42
N LEU A 515 -17.35 -8.21 -3.92
CA LEU A 515 -16.64 -6.93 -4.00
C LEU A 515 -16.28 -6.39 -2.61
N LYS A 516 -14.97 -6.40 -2.31
CA LYS A 516 -14.38 -5.97 -1.03
C LYS A 516 -13.77 -4.58 -1.09
N ARG A 517 -13.24 -4.16 -2.24
CA ARG A 517 -12.53 -2.88 -2.41
C ARG A 517 -12.95 -2.13 -3.66
N VAL A 518 -13.16 -0.83 -3.51
CA VAL A 518 -13.52 0.06 -4.63
C VAL A 518 -12.60 1.27 -4.65
N TYR A 519 -12.02 1.57 -5.81
CA TYR A 519 -11.22 2.77 -6.06
C TYR A 519 -11.92 3.64 -7.09
N ILE A 520 -12.10 4.92 -6.80
CA ILE A 520 -12.78 5.89 -7.67
C ILE A 520 -11.85 7.09 -7.84
N TYR A 521 -11.51 7.39 -9.09
CA TYR A 521 -10.57 8.44 -9.47
C TYR A 521 -11.28 9.53 -10.27
N ASP A 522 -10.93 10.79 -10.04
CA ASP A 522 -11.30 11.95 -10.88
C ASP A 522 -12.81 12.11 -11.19
N CYS A 523 -13.69 11.48 -10.39
CA CYS A 523 -15.12 11.47 -10.65
C CYS A 523 -15.86 12.58 -9.88
N PHE A 524 -16.98 13.02 -10.46
CA PHE A 524 -17.99 13.76 -9.71
C PHE A 524 -18.94 12.74 -9.05
N ILE A 525 -19.10 12.82 -7.73
CA ILE A 525 -19.78 11.80 -6.92
C ILE A 525 -21.16 12.32 -6.49
N PHE A 526 -22.22 11.68 -6.98
CA PHE A 526 -23.60 11.98 -6.60
C PHE A 526 -24.08 11.11 -5.42
N LYS A 527 -25.19 11.52 -4.80
CA LYS A 527 -25.84 10.79 -3.70
C LYS A 527 -26.21 9.34 -4.09
N SER A 528 -26.73 9.12 -5.30
CA SER A 528 -27.07 7.79 -5.83
C SER A 528 -25.84 6.87 -5.87
N ASN A 529 -24.68 7.37 -6.30
CA ASN A 529 -23.44 6.60 -6.30
C ASN A 529 -23.05 6.15 -4.88
N LEU A 530 -23.12 7.07 -3.91
CA LEU A 530 -22.78 6.74 -2.52
C LEU A 530 -23.74 5.71 -1.90
N LEU A 531 -25.04 5.78 -2.21
CA LEU A 531 -26.01 4.76 -1.82
C LEU A 531 -25.64 3.40 -2.41
N SER A 532 -25.47 3.32 -3.75
CA SER A 532 -25.17 2.06 -4.46
C SER A 532 -23.82 1.45 -4.10
N ILE A 533 -22.79 2.28 -3.84
CA ILE A 533 -21.48 1.83 -3.33
C ILE A 533 -21.64 1.26 -1.92
N PHE A 534 -22.17 2.05 -0.98
CA PHE A 534 -22.18 1.64 0.42
C PHE A 534 -23.19 0.54 0.73
N ASN A 535 -24.24 0.33 -0.08
CA ASN A 535 -25.18 -0.78 0.11
C ASN A 535 -24.54 -2.17 -0.17
N ARG A 536 -23.37 -2.25 -0.83
CA ARG A 536 -22.67 -3.53 -1.09
C ARG A 536 -22.26 -4.23 0.22
N GLU A 537 -22.81 -5.40 0.49
CA GLU A 537 -22.69 -6.13 1.77
C GLU A 537 -21.24 -6.43 2.18
N ASN A 538 -20.44 -6.94 1.24
CA ASN A 538 -19.06 -7.38 1.51
C ASN A 538 -17.97 -6.32 1.30
N LEU A 539 -18.37 -5.08 1.00
CA LEU A 539 -17.45 -3.96 0.88
C LEU A 539 -16.75 -3.69 2.23
N ARG A 540 -15.45 -3.43 2.16
CA ARG A 540 -14.55 -3.18 3.32
C ARG A 540 -13.75 -1.89 3.14
N GLU A 541 -13.34 -1.56 1.92
CA GLU A 541 -12.51 -0.38 1.66
C GLU A 541 -13.02 0.40 0.44
N VAL A 542 -13.10 1.73 0.55
CA VAL A 542 -13.41 2.64 -0.57
C VAL A 542 -12.39 3.76 -0.60
N TYR A 543 -11.77 3.96 -1.75
CA TYR A 543 -10.77 5.00 -1.99
C TYR A 543 -11.35 5.99 -3.00
N PHE A 544 -11.55 7.24 -2.58
CA PHE A 544 -11.86 8.35 -3.47
C PHE A 544 -10.58 9.16 -3.68
N MET A 545 -10.14 9.30 -4.93
CA MET A 545 -8.90 9.97 -5.30
C MET A 545 -9.20 11.08 -6.31
N ASN A 546 -8.83 12.33 -5.98
CA ASN A 546 -9.10 13.53 -6.77
C ASN A 546 -10.59 13.71 -7.17
N CYS A 547 -11.51 13.16 -6.39
CA CYS A 547 -12.95 13.22 -6.65
C CYS A 547 -13.56 14.53 -6.16
N THR A 548 -14.69 14.94 -6.76
CA THR A 548 -15.48 16.08 -6.29
C THR A 548 -16.85 15.59 -5.83
N PHE A 549 -17.21 15.86 -4.57
CA PHE A 549 -18.50 15.46 -4.03
C PHE A 549 -19.59 16.50 -4.33
N ASP A 550 -20.80 16.03 -4.66
CA ASP A 550 -21.93 16.91 -4.88
C ASP A 550 -22.47 17.54 -3.58
N LYS A 551 -23.09 18.73 -3.70
CA LYS A 551 -23.81 19.39 -2.59
C LYS A 551 -25.17 18.73 -2.38
N SER A 552 -25.16 17.49 -1.91
CA SER A 552 -26.37 16.71 -1.66
C SER A 552 -26.98 16.96 -0.26
N GLU A 553 -28.31 16.98 -0.22
CA GLU A 553 -29.08 16.92 1.03
C GLU A 553 -28.82 15.59 1.76
N ASN A 554 -28.80 15.65 3.11
CA ASN A 554 -28.47 14.59 4.07
C ASN A 554 -28.55 13.15 3.51
N ILE A 555 -27.42 12.45 3.55
CA ILE A 555 -27.32 11.05 3.11
C ILE A 555 -27.68 10.14 4.30
N SER A 556 -28.91 9.66 4.34
CA SER A 556 -29.25 8.55 5.25
C SER A 556 -28.96 7.23 4.57
N LEU A 557 -28.03 6.44 5.13
CA LEU A 557 -27.76 5.06 4.73
C LEU A 557 -28.25 4.13 5.84
N CYS A 558 -29.04 3.10 5.51
CA CYS A 558 -29.47 2.10 6.50
C CYS A 558 -28.63 0.82 6.36
N LEU A 559 -27.38 0.88 6.84
CA LEU A 559 -26.41 -0.20 6.67
C LEU A 559 -26.61 -1.30 7.70
N LYS A 560 -27.43 -2.32 7.36
CA LYS A 560 -27.62 -3.53 8.18
C LYS A 560 -26.42 -4.48 8.12
N ARG A 561 -25.24 -4.06 8.60
CA ARG A 561 -24.02 -4.89 8.64
C ARG A 561 -23.18 -4.68 9.91
N ASN A 562 -22.49 -5.75 10.32
CA ASN A 562 -21.65 -5.78 11.52
C ASN A 562 -20.19 -5.32 11.29
N ILE A 563 -19.86 -4.87 10.08
CA ILE A 563 -18.49 -4.63 9.62
C ILE A 563 -18.32 -3.19 9.13
N PHE A 564 -17.22 -2.56 9.53
CA PHE A 564 -16.85 -1.20 9.14
C PHE A 564 -16.27 -1.13 7.73
N ILE A 565 -16.62 -0.07 7.00
CA ILE A 565 -15.91 0.34 5.77
C ILE A 565 -14.83 1.38 6.12
N LYS A 566 -13.60 1.16 5.66
CA LYS A 566 -12.55 2.19 5.61
C LYS A 566 -12.76 3.04 4.35
N VAL A 567 -13.04 4.32 4.52
CA VAL A 567 -13.10 5.31 3.43
C VAL A 567 -11.83 6.15 3.48
N VAL A 568 -11.12 6.23 2.35
CA VAL A 568 -9.93 7.08 2.18
C VAL A 568 -10.25 8.15 1.16
N LEU A 569 -10.06 9.42 1.54
CA LEU A 569 -10.26 10.59 0.70
C LEU A 569 -8.88 11.19 0.41
N PHE A 570 -8.45 11.17 -0.85
CA PHE A 570 -7.15 11.72 -1.28
C PHE A 570 -7.36 12.85 -2.28
N LYS A 571 -6.90 14.07 -1.95
CA LYS A 571 -7.01 15.30 -2.74
C LYS A 571 -8.42 15.60 -3.25
N CYS A 572 -9.43 15.21 -2.47
CA CYS A 572 -10.82 15.32 -2.86
C CYS A 572 -11.40 16.70 -2.53
N LYS A 573 -12.34 17.18 -3.33
CA LYS A 573 -13.00 18.48 -3.14
C LYS A 573 -14.38 18.31 -2.49
N LYS A 574 -14.70 19.21 -1.55
CA LYS A 574 -15.96 19.25 -0.78
C LYS A 574 -16.17 18.03 0.15
N THR A 575 -15.08 17.39 0.58
CA THR A 575 -15.02 16.25 1.53
C THR A 575 -15.79 16.49 2.82
N GLU A 576 -15.73 17.71 3.40
CA GLU A 576 -16.47 18.07 4.61
C GLU A 576 -17.99 17.80 4.52
N LEU A 577 -18.57 17.88 3.32
CA LEU A 577 -20.00 17.60 3.11
C LEU A 577 -20.30 16.11 3.29
N LEU A 578 -19.44 15.24 2.77
CA LEU A 578 -19.52 13.79 2.96
C LEU A 578 -19.41 13.44 4.45
N VAL A 579 -18.44 14.03 5.16
CA VAL A 579 -18.22 13.79 6.60
C VAL A 579 -19.40 14.29 7.45
N LYS A 580 -20.06 15.39 7.07
CA LYS A 580 -21.30 15.85 7.72
C LYS A 580 -22.46 14.86 7.51
N ASN A 581 -22.55 14.26 6.33
CA ASN A 581 -23.67 13.43 5.91
C ASN A 581 -23.57 11.94 6.33
N ILE A 582 -22.47 11.46 6.93
CA ILE A 582 -22.23 10.02 7.22
C ILE A 582 -22.16 9.66 8.72
N LYS A 583 -22.39 10.63 9.63
CA LYS A 583 -22.00 10.61 11.06
C LYS A 583 -22.51 9.47 11.99
N HIS A 584 -23.31 8.52 11.51
CA HIS A 584 -23.95 7.48 12.33
C HIS A 584 -23.88 6.08 11.70
N LEU A 585 -22.78 5.77 11.03
CA LEU A 585 -22.63 4.59 10.18
C LEU A 585 -21.35 3.81 10.50
N PRO A 586 -21.28 2.50 10.20
CA PRO A 586 -20.06 1.71 10.31
C PRO A 586 -19.07 2.09 9.18
N ILE A 587 -18.56 3.33 9.22
CA ILE A 587 -17.66 3.93 8.25
C ILE A 587 -16.58 4.72 9.00
N THR A 588 -15.31 4.36 8.77
CA THR A 588 -14.14 5.12 9.26
C THR A 588 -13.56 5.93 8.11
N ILE A 589 -13.41 7.25 8.28
CA ILE A 589 -12.90 8.15 7.23
C ILE A 589 -11.47 8.59 7.55
N ALA A 590 -10.56 8.47 6.58
CA ALA A 590 -9.24 9.11 6.57
C ALA A 590 -9.18 10.12 5.42
N GLU A 591 -8.70 11.33 5.68
CA GLU A 591 -8.65 12.43 4.71
C GLU A 591 -7.22 12.96 4.54
N ILE A 592 -6.82 13.16 3.28
CA ILE A 592 -5.48 13.55 2.86
C ILE A 592 -5.69 14.63 1.80
N ASN A 593 -5.34 15.88 2.11
CA ASN A 593 -5.57 17.05 1.24
C ASN A 593 -4.31 17.47 0.49
#